data_AF-A0A067BRI2-F1
#
_entry.id   AF-A0A067BRI2-F1
#
_cell.length_a   1.000
_cell.length_b   1.000
_cell.length_c   1.000
_cell.angle_alpha   90.00
_cell.angle_beta   90.00
_cell.angle_gamma   90.00
#
_symmetry.space_group_name_H-M   'P 1'
#
loop_
_entity.id
_entity.type
_entity.pdbx_description
1 polymer ?
#
loop_
_entity_poly.entity_id
_entity_poly.type
_entity_poly.pdbx_seq_one_letter_code
_entity_poly.pdbx_strand_id
1 'polypeptide(L)'
;MTRYTSRGFFQIVQSPYVVRVVGISYVRLLDVELVLEYMDKGDLQHHLEATRSNATLLFPWPQKIAVAKDIAKGLLALHMAGIVHRDLKSRNVLFNHAMQAKVSDFGVARQATTATMTMGVGSYRWTAPEVLEGKRYGVAADVYSFGMILSELDTHHVPYYDLQQPLQSLRDFVLLRDRPAAQQLVNVSDGVLMERVMSGGVEPSFSTSCPDVVYNLAIQCIAFDPAARPKAKDIVRYLRDALRQC
;
A
#
# COMPACT_ATOMS: atom_id res chain seq x y z
N MET A 1 -14.25 -28.44 34.33
CA MET A 1 -13.33 -28.19 33.20
C MET A 1 -13.98 -27.19 32.26
N THR A 2 -13.70 -25.90 32.47
CA THR A 2 -14.23 -24.82 31.62
C THR A 2 -13.30 -24.68 30.42
N ARG A 3 -13.73 -25.15 29.25
CA ARG A 3 -13.01 -24.94 27.99
C ARG A 3 -13.20 -23.48 27.57
N TYR A 4 -12.16 -22.68 27.70
CA TYR A 4 -12.06 -21.40 26.99
C TYR A 4 -11.53 -21.69 25.58
N THR A 5 -12.43 -21.76 24.60
CA THR A 5 -12.04 -21.70 23.19
C THR A 5 -11.65 -20.25 22.88
N SER A 6 -10.34 -19.99 22.76
CA SER A 6 -9.79 -18.72 22.28
C SER A 6 -10.15 -18.52 20.81
N ARG A 7 -11.39 -18.09 20.54
CA ARG A 7 -11.92 -17.79 19.20
C ARG A 7 -11.46 -16.43 18.65
N GLY A 8 -10.34 -15.88 19.14
CA GLY A 8 -10.17 -14.42 19.20
C GLY A 8 -9.10 -13.74 18.33
N PHE A 9 -8.17 -14.43 17.67
CA PHE A 9 -7.02 -13.72 17.08
C PHE A 9 -6.69 -14.01 15.60
N PHE A 10 -7.15 -15.11 15.04
CA PHE A 10 -6.90 -15.43 13.63
C PHE A 10 -8.23 -15.75 12.96
N GLN A 11 -8.95 -14.72 12.52
CA GLN A 11 -9.93 -14.93 11.47
C GLN A 11 -9.12 -15.22 10.21
N ILE A 12 -8.92 -16.51 9.92
CA ILE A 12 -8.18 -16.97 8.75
C ILE A 12 -9.01 -16.55 7.53
N VAL A 13 -8.66 -15.41 6.95
CA VAL A 13 -9.27 -14.96 5.69
C VAL A 13 -8.75 -15.88 4.59
N GLN A 14 -9.61 -16.79 4.15
CA GLN A 14 -9.32 -17.67 3.03
C GLN A 14 -9.57 -16.91 1.72
N SER A 15 -8.50 -16.40 1.13
CA SER A 15 -8.53 -15.72 -0.15
C SER A 15 -7.28 -16.08 -0.95
N PRO A 16 -7.37 -16.32 -2.27
CA PRO A 16 -6.20 -16.51 -3.12
C PRO A 16 -5.36 -15.23 -3.28
N TYR A 17 -5.81 -14.09 -2.74
CA TYR A 17 -5.13 -12.78 -2.81
C TYR A 17 -4.62 -12.29 -1.45
N VAL A 18 -4.68 -13.15 -0.43
CA VAL A 18 -4.13 -12.89 0.91
C VAL A 18 -3.18 -14.04 1.23
N VAL A 19 -2.01 -13.73 1.79
CA VAL A 19 -1.02 -14.76 2.16
C VAL A 19 -1.63 -15.70 3.19
N ARG A 20 -1.64 -16.99 2.85
CA ARG A 20 -2.23 -18.05 3.66
C ARG A 20 -1.36 -18.38 4.85
N VAL A 21 -1.96 -18.38 6.04
CA VAL A 21 -1.39 -19.02 7.22
C VAL A 21 -1.52 -20.54 7.05
N VAL A 22 -0.39 -21.22 6.96
CA VAL A 22 -0.29 -22.68 6.83
C VAL A 22 -0.38 -23.35 8.21
N GLY A 23 0.19 -22.70 9.24
CA GLY A 23 0.18 -23.24 10.59
C GLY A 23 0.79 -22.29 11.61
N ILE A 24 0.94 -22.81 12.82
CA ILE A 24 1.59 -22.14 13.94
C ILE A 24 2.67 -23.09 14.46
N SER A 25 3.87 -22.56 14.70
CA SER A 25 4.97 -23.28 15.33
C SER A 25 5.22 -22.70 16.72
N TYR A 26 5.69 -23.55 17.64
CA TYR A 26 6.08 -23.15 18.99
C TYR A 26 7.56 -23.49 19.16
N VAL A 27 8.41 -22.46 19.23
CA VAL A 27 9.84 -22.67 19.49
C VAL A 27 10.08 -22.88 20.98
N ARG A 28 9.32 -22.15 21.82
CA ARG A 28 9.22 -22.29 23.29
C ARG A 28 7.77 -22.01 23.71
N LEU A 29 7.40 -22.31 24.96
CA LEU A 29 6.03 -22.17 25.47
C LEU A 29 5.41 -20.76 25.30
N LEU A 30 6.23 -19.72 25.11
CA LEU A 30 5.80 -18.33 24.90
C LEU A 30 6.18 -17.75 23.53
N ASP A 31 6.93 -18.49 22.71
CA ASP A 31 7.40 -18.02 21.39
C ASP A 31 6.56 -18.69 20.30
N VAL A 32 5.53 -17.96 19.86
CA VAL A 32 4.62 -18.39 18.79
C VAL A 32 5.11 -17.84 17.46
N GLU A 33 5.34 -18.72 16.49
CA GLU A 33 5.71 -18.36 15.12
C GLU A 33 4.56 -18.70 14.16
N LEU A 34 4.31 -17.81 13.21
CA LEU A 34 3.37 -18.05 12.12
C LEU A 34 4.09 -18.68 10.94
N VAL A 35 3.59 -19.83 10.49
CA VAL A 35 4.06 -20.47 9.28
C VAL A 35 3.16 -20.01 8.13
N LEU A 36 3.72 -19.25 7.19
CA LEU A 36 3.02 -18.71 6.03
C LEU A 36 3.35 -19.50 4.77
N GLU A 37 2.49 -19.42 3.75
CA GLU A 37 2.89 -19.88 2.42
C GLU A 37 4.09 -19.08 1.91
N TYR A 38 5.02 -19.76 1.24
CA TYR A 38 6.22 -19.12 0.71
C TYR A 38 5.92 -18.41 -0.61
N MET A 39 6.36 -17.16 -0.72
CA MET A 39 6.17 -16.28 -1.87
C MET A 39 7.55 -16.04 -2.52
N ASP A 40 7.92 -16.89 -3.47
CA ASP A 40 9.28 -17.08 -3.98
C ASP A 40 9.83 -15.94 -4.84
N LYS A 41 9.01 -14.95 -5.19
CA LYS A 41 9.41 -13.77 -5.96
C LYS A 41 9.60 -12.52 -5.11
N GLY A 42 9.50 -12.63 -3.78
CA GLY A 42 9.69 -11.51 -2.85
C GLY A 42 8.55 -10.52 -2.89
N ASP A 43 8.81 -9.27 -2.47
CA ASP A 43 7.82 -8.21 -2.39
C ASP A 43 7.86 -7.21 -3.55
N LEU A 44 6.78 -6.44 -3.68
CA LEU A 44 6.61 -5.44 -4.72
C LEU A 44 7.65 -4.33 -4.67
N GLN A 45 8.12 -3.92 -3.49
CA GLN A 45 9.11 -2.85 -3.40
C GLN A 45 10.44 -3.27 -4.04
N HIS A 46 10.96 -4.45 -3.67
CA HIS A 46 12.18 -4.98 -4.26
C HIS A 46 12.02 -5.24 -5.77
N HIS A 47 10.83 -5.66 -6.21
CA HIS A 47 10.55 -5.83 -7.64
C HIS A 47 10.65 -4.50 -8.40
N LEU A 48 10.06 -3.42 -7.87
CA LEU A 48 10.11 -2.08 -8.47
C LEU A 48 11.54 -1.49 -8.48
N GLU A 49 12.31 -1.72 -7.41
CA GLU A 49 13.71 -1.30 -7.34
C GLU A 49 14.58 -2.00 -8.38
N ALA A 50 14.32 -3.30 -8.64
CA ALA A 50 15.03 -4.08 -9.65
C ALA A 50 14.72 -3.58 -11.07
N THR A 51 13.45 -3.31 -11.39
CA THR A 51 13.04 -2.80 -12.70
C THR A 51 13.54 -1.39 -12.96
N ARG A 52 13.66 -0.56 -11.92
CA ARG A 52 14.28 0.77 -12.00
C ARG A 52 15.78 0.69 -12.31
N SER A 53 16.48 -0.25 -11.68
CA SER A 53 17.94 -0.38 -11.79
C SER A 53 18.40 -1.14 -13.04
N ASN A 54 17.51 -1.94 -13.65
CA ASN A 54 17.81 -2.72 -14.84
C ASN A 54 16.70 -2.58 -15.89
N ALA A 55 16.94 -1.76 -16.92
CA ALA A 55 16.00 -1.48 -18.00
C ALA A 55 15.59 -2.72 -18.83
N THR A 56 16.29 -3.86 -18.71
CA THR A 56 15.91 -5.11 -19.39
C THR A 56 14.76 -5.83 -18.68
N LEU A 57 14.52 -5.54 -17.39
CA LEU A 57 13.40 -6.08 -16.64
C LEU A 57 12.14 -5.23 -16.92
N LEU A 58 11.38 -5.65 -17.92
CA LEU A 58 10.15 -4.98 -18.29
C LEU A 58 9.04 -5.28 -17.29
N PHE A 59 8.39 -4.23 -16.79
CA PHE A 59 7.16 -4.34 -16.01
C PHE A 59 6.08 -3.44 -16.62
N PRO A 60 5.43 -3.88 -17.72
CA PRO A 60 4.51 -3.05 -18.49
C PRO A 60 3.16 -2.87 -17.79
N TRP A 61 2.40 -1.86 -18.21
CA TRP A 61 1.13 -1.47 -17.58
C TRP A 61 0.09 -2.59 -17.44
N PRO A 62 -0.13 -3.49 -18.42
CA PRO A 62 -1.06 -4.61 -18.22
C PRO A 62 -0.70 -5.49 -17.02
N GLN A 63 0.60 -5.72 -16.77
CA GLN A 63 1.06 -6.46 -15.60
C GLN A 63 0.88 -5.64 -14.31
N LYS A 64 1.27 -4.35 -14.32
CA LYS A 64 1.07 -3.45 -13.16
C LYS A 64 -0.41 -3.36 -12.74
N ILE A 65 -1.33 -3.26 -13.71
CA ILE A 65 -2.77 -3.20 -13.46
C ILE A 65 -3.28 -4.57 -12.94
N ALA A 66 -2.74 -5.69 -13.43
CA ALA A 66 -3.06 -7.01 -12.89
C ALA A 66 -2.65 -7.14 -11.42
N VAL A 67 -1.44 -6.66 -11.06
CA VAL A 67 -0.96 -6.59 -9.67
C VAL A 67 -1.86 -5.71 -8.81
N ALA A 68 -2.17 -4.48 -9.27
CA ALA A 68 -3.08 -3.57 -8.57
C ALA A 68 -4.46 -4.22 -8.31
N LYS A 69 -4.99 -4.93 -9.31
CA LYS A 69 -6.28 -5.64 -9.18
C LYS A 69 -6.20 -6.76 -8.15
N ASP A 70 -5.10 -7.51 -8.11
CA ASP A 70 -4.92 -8.59 -7.14
C ASP A 70 -4.80 -8.05 -5.70
N ILE A 71 -4.07 -6.94 -5.50
CA ILE A 71 -4.05 -6.22 -4.21
C ILE A 71 -5.47 -5.78 -3.82
N ALA A 72 -6.21 -5.17 -4.73
CA ALA A 72 -7.58 -4.71 -4.46
C ALA A 72 -8.53 -5.87 -4.10
N LYS A 73 -8.34 -7.07 -4.68
CA LYS A 73 -9.08 -8.27 -4.28
C LYS A 73 -8.68 -8.79 -2.90
N GLY A 74 -7.39 -8.69 -2.55
CA GLY A 74 -6.90 -8.97 -1.19
C GLY A 74 -7.57 -8.06 -0.16
N LEU A 75 -7.59 -6.75 -0.41
CA LEU A 75 -8.29 -5.77 0.43
C LEU A 75 -9.79 -6.04 0.51
N LEU A 76 -10.44 -6.35 -0.62
CA LEU A 76 -11.85 -6.69 -0.63
C LEU A 76 -12.15 -7.89 0.29
N ALA A 77 -11.33 -8.93 0.24
CA ALA A 77 -11.50 -10.11 1.10
C ALA A 77 -11.34 -9.77 2.59
N LEU A 78 -10.33 -8.97 2.95
CA LEU A 78 -10.12 -8.50 4.31
C LEU A 78 -11.29 -7.62 4.80
N HIS A 79 -11.72 -6.66 3.98
CA HIS A 79 -12.79 -5.72 4.30
C HIS A 79 -14.14 -6.44 4.46
N MET A 80 -14.43 -7.44 3.63
CA MET A 80 -15.62 -8.30 3.78
C MET A 80 -15.59 -9.14 5.06
N ALA A 81 -14.41 -9.50 5.56
CA ALA A 81 -14.24 -10.17 6.84
C ALA A 81 -14.25 -9.21 8.05
N GLY A 82 -14.43 -7.90 7.83
CA GLY A 82 -14.39 -6.88 8.88
C GLY A 82 -12.98 -6.54 9.36
N ILE A 83 -11.95 -6.92 8.60
CA ILE A 83 -10.54 -6.71 8.94
C ILE A 83 -10.01 -5.48 8.18
N VAL A 84 -9.40 -4.55 8.92
CA VAL A 84 -8.63 -3.43 8.36
C VAL A 84 -7.16 -3.84 8.34
N HIS A 85 -6.47 -3.65 7.23
CA HIS A 85 -5.07 -4.04 7.08
C HIS A 85 -4.13 -3.20 7.95
N ARG A 86 -4.30 -1.87 7.93
CA ARG A 86 -3.58 -0.84 8.74
C ARG A 86 -2.12 -0.56 8.36
N ASP A 87 -1.41 -1.52 7.78
CA ASP A 87 -0.02 -1.33 7.34
C ASP A 87 0.17 -1.72 5.87
N LEU A 88 -0.77 -1.34 4.99
CA LEU A 88 -0.65 -1.71 3.58
C LEU A 88 0.45 -0.84 2.94
N LYS A 89 1.44 -1.50 2.32
CA LYS A 89 2.56 -0.89 1.61
C LYS A 89 3.15 -1.88 0.63
N SER A 90 3.99 -1.43 -0.30
CA SER A 90 4.61 -2.31 -1.31
C SER A 90 5.41 -3.48 -0.72
N ARG A 91 6.06 -3.31 0.45
CA ARG A 91 6.73 -4.42 1.17
C ARG A 91 5.78 -5.55 1.63
N ASN A 92 4.51 -5.22 1.86
CA ASN A 92 3.50 -6.17 2.35
C ASN A 92 2.63 -6.71 1.18
N VAL A 93 3.14 -6.60 -0.05
CA VAL A 93 2.57 -7.22 -1.25
C VAL A 93 3.60 -8.18 -1.81
N LEU A 94 3.33 -9.48 -1.69
CA LEU A 94 4.26 -10.54 -2.06
C LEU A 94 3.86 -11.22 -3.37
N PHE A 95 4.84 -11.73 -4.10
CA PHE A 95 4.66 -12.44 -5.37
C PHE A 95 5.03 -13.91 -5.28
N ASN A 96 4.21 -14.76 -5.90
CA ASN A 96 4.54 -16.16 -6.13
C ASN A 96 5.21 -16.35 -7.50
N HIS A 97 5.61 -17.59 -7.81
CA HIS A 97 6.24 -17.99 -9.06
C HIS A 97 5.47 -17.60 -10.33
N ALA A 98 4.13 -17.46 -10.23
CA ALA A 98 3.26 -17.05 -11.32
C ALA A 98 3.09 -15.51 -11.42
N MET A 99 3.88 -14.73 -10.68
CA MET A 99 3.76 -13.27 -10.55
C MET A 99 2.38 -12.81 -10.05
N GLN A 100 1.66 -13.68 -9.34
CA GLN A 100 0.42 -13.31 -8.68
C GLN A 100 0.72 -12.59 -7.36
N ALA A 101 0.12 -11.41 -7.18
CA ALA A 101 0.27 -10.63 -5.96
C ALA A 101 -0.66 -11.15 -4.85
N LYS A 102 -0.16 -11.18 -3.62
CA LYS A 102 -0.96 -11.41 -2.40
C LYS A 102 -0.59 -10.41 -1.33
N VAL A 103 -1.59 -9.96 -0.57
CA VAL A 103 -1.41 -9.08 0.59
C VAL A 103 -0.94 -9.90 1.80
N SER A 104 0.14 -9.49 2.46
CA SER A 104 0.73 -10.12 3.65
C SER A 104 0.64 -9.19 4.87
N ASP A 105 1.05 -9.67 6.05
CA ASP A 105 1.25 -8.85 7.26
C ASP A 105 0.01 -8.06 7.72
N PHE A 106 -1.17 -8.55 7.35
CA PHE A 106 -2.44 -8.08 7.88
C PHE A 106 -2.59 -8.56 9.32
N GLY A 107 -3.15 -7.73 10.20
CA GLY A 107 -3.62 -8.24 11.49
C GLY A 107 -2.53 -8.54 12.53
N VAL A 108 -1.31 -8.00 12.40
CA VAL A 108 -0.54 -7.62 13.62
C VAL A 108 -1.22 -6.39 14.21
N ALA A 109 -2.46 -6.59 14.63
CA ALA A 109 -3.29 -5.58 15.24
C ALA A 109 -2.63 -5.25 16.57
N ARG A 110 -1.92 -4.13 16.60
CA ARG A 110 -1.76 -3.38 17.85
C ARG A 110 -3.14 -3.38 18.50
N GLN A 111 -3.26 -4.11 19.61
CA GLN A 111 -4.37 -3.94 20.53
C GLN A 111 -4.52 -2.44 20.70
N ALA A 112 -5.75 -1.95 20.57
CA ALA A 112 -6.14 -0.56 20.73
C ALA A 112 -5.88 -0.08 22.17
N THR A 113 -4.61 -0.11 22.56
CA THR A 113 -4.04 0.46 23.75
C THR A 113 -3.48 1.78 23.25
N THR A 114 -4.32 2.81 23.42
CA THR A 114 -3.90 4.20 23.62
C THR A 114 -2.73 4.64 22.75
N ALA A 115 -3.03 5.19 21.57
CA ALA A 115 -2.38 6.39 21.02
C ALA A 115 -0.89 6.62 21.37
N THR A 116 -0.04 5.58 21.34
CA THR A 116 1.39 5.76 21.55
C THR A 116 2.04 5.90 20.19
N MET A 117 2.63 7.09 20.01
CA MET A 117 3.41 7.61 18.90
C MET A 117 4.65 6.76 18.56
N THR A 118 4.47 5.47 18.34
CA THR A 118 5.44 4.61 17.66
C THR A 118 4.85 4.23 16.32
N MET A 119 4.42 5.23 15.52
CA MET A 119 4.36 5.01 14.08
C MET A 119 5.72 4.43 13.69
N GLY A 120 5.75 3.22 13.13
CA GLY A 120 6.99 2.60 12.70
C GLY A 120 7.70 3.58 11.78
N VAL A 121 8.89 4.02 12.19
CA VAL A 121 9.77 4.88 11.41
C VAL A 121 9.86 4.28 10.01
N GLY A 122 9.33 4.99 9.01
CA GLY A 122 9.36 4.58 7.60
C GLY A 122 8.04 4.24 6.91
N SER A 123 6.93 3.93 7.60
CA SER A 123 5.65 3.54 6.92
C SER A 123 4.67 4.69 6.69
N TYR A 124 5.00 5.91 7.16
CA TYR A 124 4.10 7.07 7.09
C TYR A 124 3.71 7.47 5.66
N ARG A 125 4.53 7.14 4.66
CA ARG A 125 4.27 7.49 3.24
C ARG A 125 3.00 6.86 2.69
N TRP A 126 2.63 5.67 3.19
CA TRP A 126 1.39 4.99 2.79
C TRP A 126 0.24 5.28 3.76
N THR A 127 0.50 5.98 4.85
CA THR A 127 -0.44 6.16 5.94
C THR A 127 -1.40 7.31 5.64
N ALA A 128 -2.70 7.05 5.75
CA ALA A 128 -3.73 8.05 5.52
C ALA A 128 -3.65 9.22 6.53
N PRO A 129 -4.04 10.44 6.14
CA PRO A 129 -3.94 11.61 7.01
C PRO A 129 -4.68 11.43 8.34
N GLU A 130 -5.88 10.84 8.32
CA GLU A 130 -6.65 10.61 9.54
C GLU A 130 -5.98 9.61 10.50
N VAL A 131 -5.15 8.70 9.98
CA VAL A 131 -4.37 7.75 10.78
C VAL A 131 -3.17 8.45 11.41
N LEU A 132 -2.49 9.31 10.64
CA LEU A 132 -1.39 10.14 11.12
C LEU A 132 -1.82 11.08 12.25
N GLU A 133 -3.02 11.65 12.15
CA GLU A 133 -3.62 12.51 13.17
C GLU A 133 -4.14 11.74 14.40
N GLY A 134 -4.09 10.41 14.39
CA GLY A 134 -4.62 9.58 15.47
C GLY A 134 -6.16 9.60 15.58
N LYS A 135 -6.87 10.03 14.53
CA LYS A 135 -8.34 10.01 14.48
C LYS A 135 -8.85 8.58 14.28
N ARG A 136 -10.17 8.40 14.38
CA ARG A 136 -10.80 7.11 14.05
C ARG A 136 -10.59 6.83 12.57
N TYR A 137 -10.09 5.64 12.27
CA TYR A 137 -9.86 5.16 10.92
C TYR A 137 -10.56 3.81 10.71
N GLY A 138 -10.72 3.42 9.44
CA GLY A 138 -11.34 2.16 9.04
C GLY A 138 -10.81 1.68 7.70
N VAL A 139 -11.61 0.89 6.99
CA VAL A 139 -11.23 0.30 5.69
C VAL A 139 -10.83 1.33 4.63
N ALA A 140 -11.28 2.59 4.75
CA ALA A 140 -10.89 3.69 3.87
C ALA A 140 -9.43 4.13 4.02
N ALA A 141 -8.78 3.82 5.15
CA ALA A 141 -7.35 4.07 5.32
C ALA A 141 -6.52 3.11 4.46
N ASP A 142 -6.91 1.84 4.36
CA ASP A 142 -6.25 0.88 3.46
C ASP A 142 -6.39 1.29 1.98
N VAL A 143 -7.51 1.93 1.62
CA VAL A 143 -7.74 2.46 0.26
C VAL A 143 -6.79 3.61 -0.04
N TYR A 144 -6.53 4.49 0.93
CA TYR A 144 -5.50 5.53 0.78
C TYR A 144 -4.13 4.90 0.53
N SER A 145 -3.74 3.93 1.37
CA SER A 145 -2.48 3.20 1.21
C SER A 145 -2.36 2.50 -0.15
N PHE A 146 -3.47 1.96 -0.66
CA PHE A 146 -3.54 1.39 -2.00
C PHE A 146 -3.28 2.45 -3.08
N GLY A 147 -3.85 3.64 -2.95
CA GLY A 147 -3.57 4.78 -3.85
C GLY A 147 -2.09 5.16 -3.86
N MET A 148 -1.43 5.11 -2.71
CA MET A 148 0.02 5.33 -2.62
C MET A 148 0.81 4.24 -3.36
N ILE A 149 0.39 2.97 -3.29
CA ILE A 149 1.01 1.88 -4.08
C ILE A 149 0.83 2.09 -5.60
N LEU A 150 -0.29 2.66 -6.05
CA LEU A 150 -0.46 2.99 -7.47
C LEU A 150 0.59 4.01 -7.95
N SER A 151 0.97 4.97 -7.11
CA SER A 151 2.08 5.89 -7.42
C SER A 151 3.43 5.18 -7.51
N GLU A 152 3.66 4.15 -6.68
CA GLU A 152 4.88 3.33 -6.76
C GLU A 152 4.91 2.46 -8.02
N LEU A 153 3.78 1.87 -8.39
CA LEU A 153 3.66 1.07 -9.62
C LEU A 153 3.99 1.92 -10.85
N ASP A 154 3.60 3.19 -10.86
CA ASP A 154 3.96 4.13 -11.91
C ASP A 154 5.44 4.53 -11.86
N THR A 155 5.87 5.15 -10.75
CA THR A 155 7.17 5.83 -10.64
C THR A 155 8.34 4.91 -10.35
N HIS A 156 8.07 3.70 -9.85
CA HIS A 156 9.06 2.72 -9.35
C HIS A 156 9.90 3.26 -8.18
N HIS A 157 9.39 4.27 -7.48
CA HIS A 157 9.98 4.83 -6.27
C HIS A 157 8.97 4.77 -5.13
N VAL A 158 9.47 4.83 -3.90
CA VAL A 158 8.61 5.04 -2.73
C VAL A 158 7.85 6.36 -2.87
N PRO A 159 6.66 6.49 -2.27
CA PRO A 159 5.90 7.73 -2.40
C PRO A 159 6.65 8.93 -1.83
N TYR A 160 6.51 10.08 -2.50
CA TYR A 160 7.18 11.35 -2.17
C TYR A 160 8.71 11.33 -2.28
N TYR A 161 9.29 10.37 -3.00
CA TYR A 161 10.74 10.28 -3.21
C TYR A 161 11.34 11.58 -3.76
N ASP A 162 10.67 12.20 -4.73
CA ASP A 162 11.04 13.45 -5.40
C ASP A 162 11.08 14.67 -4.47
N LEU A 163 10.26 14.70 -3.42
CA LEU A 163 10.24 15.80 -2.46
C LEU A 163 11.39 15.73 -1.45
N GLN A 164 12.05 14.58 -1.34
CA GLN A 164 13.11 14.36 -0.35
C GLN A 164 14.49 14.30 -0.95
N GLN A 165 14.60 13.99 -2.24
CA GLN A 165 15.88 14.10 -2.91
C GLN A 165 16.19 15.59 -3.17
N PRO A 166 17.47 15.98 -3.08
CA PRO A 166 17.92 17.21 -3.70
C PRO A 166 17.66 17.14 -5.21
N LEU A 167 17.32 18.27 -5.84
CA LEU A 167 17.22 18.35 -7.30
C LEU A 167 18.55 17.98 -7.94
N GLN A 168 18.66 16.78 -8.49
CA GLN A 168 19.92 16.28 -9.07
C GLN A 168 19.79 15.90 -10.55
N SER A 169 18.58 15.66 -11.04
CA SER A 169 18.36 15.24 -12.44
C SER A 169 17.27 16.06 -13.14
N LEU A 170 17.36 16.13 -14.48
CA LEU A 170 16.33 16.74 -15.33
C LEU A 170 14.95 16.08 -15.17
N ARG A 171 14.90 14.80 -14.80
CA ARG A 171 13.63 14.10 -14.51
C ARG A 171 12.96 14.66 -13.26
N ASP A 172 13.72 15.00 -12.23
CA ASP A 172 13.19 15.60 -11.00
C ASP A 172 12.58 16.98 -11.30
N PHE A 173 13.24 17.77 -12.16
CA PHE A 173 12.70 19.05 -12.62
C PHE A 173 11.40 18.90 -13.41
N VAL A 174 11.27 17.88 -14.26
CA VAL A 174 10.02 17.64 -15.02
C VAL A 174 8.88 17.23 -14.10
N LEU A 175 9.13 16.36 -13.11
CA LEU A 175 8.10 15.96 -12.14
C LEU A 175 7.61 17.13 -11.25
N LEU A 176 8.48 18.09 -10.96
CA LEU A 176 8.15 19.25 -10.14
C LEU A 176 7.57 20.43 -10.93
N ARG A 177 7.86 20.54 -12.23
CA ARG A 177 7.44 21.66 -13.09
C ARG A 177 5.91 21.79 -13.18
N ASP A 178 5.20 20.68 -13.22
CA ASP A 178 3.73 20.68 -13.35
C ASP A 178 3.01 20.82 -12.00
N ARG A 179 3.76 20.94 -10.88
CA ARG A 179 3.19 21.14 -9.56
C ARG A 179 2.90 22.61 -9.25
N PRO A 180 1.84 22.92 -8.48
CA PRO A 180 1.63 24.25 -7.91
C PRO A 180 2.86 24.70 -7.13
N ALA A 181 3.22 25.99 -7.19
CA ALA A 181 4.41 26.54 -6.51
C ALA A 181 4.48 26.19 -5.00
N ALA A 182 3.32 26.04 -4.34
CA ALA A 182 3.22 25.62 -2.94
C ALA A 182 3.69 24.17 -2.65
N GLN A 183 3.91 23.36 -3.71
CA GLN A 183 4.34 21.96 -3.66
C GLN A 183 5.72 21.72 -4.31
N GLN A 184 6.42 22.77 -4.76
CA GLN A 184 7.76 22.68 -5.37
C GLN A 184 8.91 22.63 -4.33
N LEU A 185 8.70 21.91 -3.22
CA LEU A 185 9.74 21.76 -2.20
C LEU A 185 10.56 20.50 -2.43
N VAL A 186 11.85 20.60 -2.17
CA VAL A 186 12.83 19.52 -2.31
C VAL A 186 13.65 19.42 -1.03
N ASN A 187 14.19 18.24 -0.75
CA ASN A 187 14.89 17.93 0.51
C ASN A 187 14.01 18.16 1.77
N VAL A 188 12.73 17.77 1.69
CA VAL A 188 11.77 17.88 2.81
C VAL A 188 12.02 16.77 3.84
N SER A 189 12.14 17.14 5.12
CA SER A 189 12.29 16.15 6.20
C SER A 189 11.02 15.33 6.41
N ASP A 190 11.14 14.12 6.95
CA ASP A 190 9.99 13.24 7.22
C ASP A 190 8.90 13.93 8.05
N GLY A 191 9.28 14.73 9.06
CA GLY A 191 8.33 15.46 9.91
C GLY A 191 7.51 16.51 9.16
N VAL A 192 8.16 17.30 8.29
CA VAL A 192 7.47 18.31 7.46
C VAL A 192 6.59 17.62 6.42
N LEU A 193 7.03 16.50 5.86
CA LEU A 193 6.22 15.73 4.92
C LEU A 193 4.97 15.16 5.60
N MET A 194 5.10 14.60 6.81
CA MET A 194 3.96 14.13 7.60
C MET A 194 2.96 15.26 7.87
N GLU A 195 3.41 16.44 8.27
CA GLU A 195 2.56 17.62 8.50
C GLU A 195 1.81 18.02 7.23
N ARG A 196 2.48 17.99 6.08
CA ARG A 196 1.85 18.28 4.78
C ARG A 196 0.83 17.23 4.37
N VAL A 197 1.08 15.95 4.64
CA VAL A 197 0.08 14.90 4.40
C VAL A 197 -1.13 15.13 5.30
N MET A 198 -0.93 15.37 6.60
CA MET A 198 -2.02 15.64 7.55
C MET A 198 -2.87 16.86 7.19
N SER A 199 -2.26 17.90 6.58
CA SER A 199 -2.97 19.10 6.13
C SER A 199 -3.52 19.01 4.69
N GLY A 200 -3.29 17.91 3.98
CA GLY A 200 -3.67 17.75 2.56
C GLY A 200 -2.88 18.66 1.61
N GLY A 201 -1.74 19.19 2.05
CA GLY A 201 -0.90 20.12 1.29
C GLY A 201 0.09 19.44 0.32
N VAL A 202 0.00 18.12 0.14
CA VAL A 202 0.90 17.34 -0.71
C VAL A 202 0.21 16.11 -1.31
N GLU A 203 0.58 15.78 -2.54
CA GLU A 203 0.13 14.59 -3.27
C GLU A 203 1.35 13.80 -3.77
N PRO A 204 1.28 12.47 -4.00
CA PRO A 204 2.36 11.71 -4.61
C PRO A 204 2.56 12.11 -6.08
N SER A 205 3.75 11.81 -6.61
CA SER A 205 4.08 12.07 -8.01
C SER A 205 3.63 10.93 -8.93
N PHE A 206 3.29 11.29 -10.16
CA PHE A 206 3.03 10.37 -11.26
C PHE A 206 3.80 10.84 -12.50
N SER A 207 4.27 9.89 -13.29
CA SER A 207 4.97 10.07 -14.55
C SER A 207 4.00 10.45 -15.65
N THR A 208 4.51 11.11 -16.68
CA THR A 208 3.75 11.40 -17.91
C THR A 208 3.36 10.14 -18.70
N SER A 209 3.94 8.99 -18.36
CA SER A 209 3.63 7.69 -18.95
C SER A 209 2.53 6.92 -18.19
N CYS A 210 1.99 7.50 -17.11
CA CYS A 210 0.91 6.90 -16.34
C CYS A 210 -0.40 6.93 -17.15
N PRO A 211 -1.10 5.80 -17.36
CA PRO A 211 -2.41 5.79 -17.98
C PRO A 211 -3.40 6.58 -17.13
N ASP A 212 -4.19 7.44 -17.78
CA ASP A 212 -5.22 8.26 -17.12
C ASP A 212 -6.15 7.43 -16.23
N VAL A 213 -6.47 6.20 -16.68
CA VAL A 213 -7.29 5.25 -15.92
C VAL A 213 -6.69 4.96 -14.54
N VAL A 214 -5.37 4.78 -14.45
CA VAL A 214 -4.66 4.51 -13.20
C VAL A 214 -4.50 5.79 -12.38
N TYR A 215 -4.10 6.89 -13.01
CA TYR A 215 -3.96 8.19 -12.35
C TYR A 215 -5.27 8.62 -11.67
N ASN A 216 -6.38 8.61 -12.41
CA ASN A 216 -7.69 9.01 -11.89
C ASN A 216 -8.15 8.13 -10.71
N LEU A 217 -7.90 6.82 -10.78
CA LEU A 217 -8.19 5.92 -9.68
C LEU A 217 -7.31 6.24 -8.45
N ALA A 218 -6.03 6.52 -8.66
CA ALA A 218 -5.11 6.83 -7.59
C ALA A 218 -5.51 8.12 -6.86
N ILE A 219 -5.81 9.20 -7.60
CA ILE A 219 -6.30 10.48 -7.04
C ILE A 219 -7.57 10.28 -6.22
N GLN A 220 -8.52 9.46 -6.70
CA GLN A 220 -9.73 9.13 -5.94
C GLN A 220 -9.42 8.32 -4.66
N CYS A 221 -8.46 7.38 -4.72
CA CYS A 221 -8.06 6.58 -3.57
C CYS A 221 -7.38 7.42 -2.48
N ILE A 222 -6.60 8.43 -2.85
CA ILE A 222 -5.87 9.31 -1.92
C ILE A 222 -6.64 10.55 -1.49
N ALA A 223 -7.94 10.65 -1.81
CA ALA A 223 -8.77 11.77 -1.41
C ALA A 223 -8.65 12.07 0.09
N PHE A 224 -8.52 13.35 0.46
CA PHE A 224 -8.33 13.76 1.84
C PHE A 224 -9.47 13.28 2.75
N ASP A 225 -10.72 13.48 2.32
CA ASP A 225 -11.91 12.94 2.99
C ASP A 225 -12.00 11.40 2.80
N PRO A 226 -11.94 10.60 3.89
CA PRO A 226 -12.08 9.15 3.81
C PRO A 226 -13.42 8.68 3.21
N ALA A 227 -14.48 9.49 3.29
CA ALA A 227 -15.79 9.15 2.74
C ALA A 227 -15.84 9.25 1.21
N ALA A 228 -14.98 10.07 0.61
CA ALA A 228 -14.89 10.24 -0.84
C ALA A 228 -14.13 9.10 -1.54
N ARG A 229 -13.38 8.29 -0.77
CA ARG A 229 -12.56 7.19 -1.31
C ARG A 229 -13.45 6.01 -1.76
N PRO A 230 -13.14 5.37 -2.91
CA PRO A 230 -13.91 4.23 -3.40
C PRO A 230 -13.79 3.02 -2.47
N LYS A 231 -14.78 2.11 -2.49
CA LYS A 231 -14.67 0.84 -1.77
C LYS A 231 -13.85 -0.16 -2.58
N ALA A 232 -13.18 -1.11 -1.92
CA ALA A 232 -12.38 -2.14 -2.58
C ALA A 232 -13.14 -2.89 -3.70
N LYS A 233 -14.44 -3.14 -3.53
CA LYS A 233 -15.28 -3.76 -4.57
C LYS A 233 -15.34 -2.94 -5.88
N ASP A 234 -15.38 -1.61 -5.74
CA ASP A 234 -15.52 -0.69 -6.86
C ASP A 234 -14.18 -0.56 -7.58
N ILE A 235 -13.08 -0.54 -6.82
CA ILE A 235 -11.70 -0.59 -7.34
C ILE A 235 -11.47 -1.87 -8.16
N VAL A 236 -11.87 -3.05 -7.64
CA VAL A 236 -11.74 -4.33 -8.36
C VAL A 236 -12.50 -4.32 -9.68
N ARG A 237 -13.72 -3.75 -9.71
CA ARG A 237 -14.51 -3.61 -10.93
C ARG A 237 -13.80 -2.67 -11.92
N TYR A 238 -13.39 -1.50 -11.45
CA TYR A 238 -12.71 -0.49 -12.25
C TYR A 238 -11.44 -1.04 -12.93
N LEU A 239 -10.57 -1.72 -12.18
CA LEU A 239 -9.33 -2.31 -12.71
C LEU A 239 -9.58 -3.51 -13.64
N ARG A 240 -10.68 -4.24 -13.44
CA ARG A 240 -11.09 -5.30 -14.37
C ARG A 240 -11.46 -4.73 -15.73
N ASP A 241 -12.19 -3.63 -15.75
CA ASP A 241 -12.62 -2.99 -16.99
C ASP A 241 -11.43 -2.32 -17.70
N ALA A 242 -10.49 -1.75 -16.94
CA ALA A 242 -9.22 -1.23 -17.47
C ALA A 242 -8.42 -2.30 -18.22
N LEU A 243 -8.25 -3.49 -17.65
CA LEU A 243 -7.50 -4.59 -18.28
C LEU A 243 -8.12 -5.12 -19.58
N ARG A 244 -9.44 -4.94 -19.78
CA ARG A 244 -10.12 -5.36 -21.01
C ARG A 244 -9.85 -4.40 -22.17
N GLN A 245 -9.34 -3.22 -21.88
CA GLN A 245 -9.07 -2.16 -22.85
C GLN A 245 -7.57 -2.07 -23.20
N CYS A 246 -6.72 -2.87 -22.55
CA CYS A 246 -5.28 -2.94 -22.77
C CYS A 246 -4.89 -4.01 -23.80
#